data_AF-A0A078LR77-F1
#
_entry.id   AF-A0A078LR77-F1
#
_cell.length_a   1.000
_cell.length_b   1.000
_cell.length_c   1.000
_cell.angle_alpha   90.00
_cell.angle_beta   90.00
_cell.angle_gamma   90.00
#
_symmetry.space_group_name_H-M   'P 1'
#
loop_
_entity.id
_entity.type
_entity.pdbx_description
1 polymer ?
#
loop_
_entity_poly.entity_id
_entity_poly.type
_entity_poly.pdbx_seq_one_letter_code
_entity_poly.pdbx_strand_id
1 'polypeptide(L)'
;MFKEVFPGEYFPPILRNGRFFAQPVGGTQTQEILTVTDAGLECGGVSFLWSEICGFSIQGETAHLLSDKYPSGGLRFYVSTCYFVGSNLLRDKHQQGYPVEYCLMNRITFEQQRLSMSVS
;
A
#
# COMPACT_ATOMS: atom_id res chain seq x y z
N MET A 1 -8.72 11.89 -9.43
CA MET A 1 -9.54 10.83 -10.05
C MET A 1 -8.60 9.85 -10.72
N PHE A 2 -8.78 8.55 -10.51
CA PHE A 2 -8.01 7.51 -11.18
C PHE A 2 -8.66 7.18 -12.52
N LYS A 3 -7.85 7.03 -13.56
CA LYS A 3 -8.30 6.65 -14.90
C LYS A 3 -7.57 5.40 -15.36
N GLU A 4 -8.32 4.41 -15.85
CA GLU A 4 -7.73 3.24 -16.48
C GLU A 4 -7.07 3.63 -17.82
N VAL A 5 -5.80 3.28 -18.00
CA VAL A 5 -4.99 3.59 -19.19
C VAL A 5 -4.71 2.36 -20.03
N PHE A 6 -4.64 1.19 -19.39
CA PHE A 6 -4.65 -0.15 -19.98
C PHE A 6 -5.43 -1.09 -19.05
N PRO A 7 -5.89 -2.27 -19.49
CA PRO A 7 -6.62 -3.19 -18.62
C PRO A 7 -5.86 -3.49 -17.32
N GLY A 8 -6.43 -3.05 -16.18
CA GLY A 8 -5.83 -3.20 -14.85
C GLY A 8 -4.71 -2.20 -14.50
N GLU A 9 -4.40 -1.26 -15.39
CA GLU A 9 -3.40 -0.21 -15.18
C GLU A 9 -4.08 1.16 -15.08
N TYR A 10 -3.75 1.91 -14.04
CA TYR A 10 -4.38 3.19 -13.73
C TYR A 10 -3.38 4.34 -13.76
N PHE A 11 -3.87 5.54 -14.05
CA PHE A 11 -3.15 6.79 -13.78
C PHE A 11 -3.94 7.65 -12.77
N PRO A 12 -3.33 8.07 -11.65
CA PRO A 12 -1.97 7.70 -11.21
C PRO A 12 -1.87 6.19 -10.86
N PRO A 13 -0.67 5.59 -10.91
CA PRO A 13 -0.51 4.15 -10.76
C PRO A 13 -0.86 3.69 -9.35
N ILE A 14 -1.65 2.63 -9.27
CA ILE A 14 -1.98 1.92 -8.04
C ILE A 14 -1.11 0.67 -7.91
N LEU A 15 -0.68 0.34 -6.70
CA LEU A 15 0.07 -0.89 -6.45
C LEU A 15 -0.81 -2.11 -6.75
N ARG A 16 -0.28 -3.04 -7.53
CA ARG A 16 -0.92 -4.33 -7.83
C ARG A 16 -0.88 -5.28 -6.62
N ASN A 17 -1.63 -6.37 -6.69
CA ASN A 17 -1.60 -7.40 -5.65
C ASN A 17 -0.24 -8.08 -5.61
N GLY A 18 0.24 -8.35 -4.39
CA GLY A 18 1.57 -8.91 -4.16
C GLY A 18 2.13 -8.49 -2.81
N ARG A 19 3.42 -8.73 -2.60
CA ARG A 19 4.08 -8.55 -1.31
C ARG A 19 4.86 -7.25 -1.27
N PHE A 20 4.66 -6.47 -0.23
CA PHE A 20 5.32 -5.19 -0.01
C PHE A 20 6.30 -5.29 1.16
N PHE A 21 7.52 -4.90 0.89
CA PHE A 21 8.63 -4.98 1.83
C PHE A 21 9.14 -3.59 2.14
N ALA A 22 9.39 -3.33 3.41
CA ALA A 22 10.11 -2.15 3.87
C ALA A 22 10.73 -2.43 5.24
N GLN A 23 11.59 -1.54 5.70
CA GLN A 23 12.10 -1.56 7.07
C GLN A 23 11.10 -0.84 7.97
N PRO A 24 10.56 -1.50 9.02
CA PRO A 24 9.67 -0.83 9.96
C PRO A 24 10.46 0.20 10.77
N VAL A 25 9.79 1.28 11.18
CA VAL A 25 10.40 2.26 12.09
C VAL A 25 10.71 1.57 13.41
N GLY A 26 11.97 1.65 13.85
CA GLY A 26 12.48 0.94 15.03
C GLY A 26 13.04 -0.46 14.75
N GLY A 27 12.86 -1.01 13.54
CA GLY A 27 13.52 -2.23 13.10
C GLY A 27 14.87 -1.95 12.42
N THR A 28 15.67 -3.00 12.22
CA THR A 28 17.02 -2.93 11.64
C THR A 28 17.13 -3.51 10.24
N GLN A 29 16.10 -4.24 9.76
CA GLN A 29 16.14 -4.94 8.48
C GLN A 29 14.85 -4.71 7.70
N THR A 30 14.96 -4.80 6.37
CA THR A 30 13.80 -4.86 5.49
C THR A 30 13.12 -6.21 5.63
N GLN A 31 11.80 -6.19 5.78
CA GLN A 31 10.98 -7.39 5.88
C GLN A 31 9.65 -7.18 5.15
N GLU A 32 8.88 -8.25 4.99
CA GLU A 32 7.51 -8.13 4.50
C GLU A 32 6.70 -7.36 5.55
N ILE A 33 6.22 -6.18 5.18
CA ILE A 33 5.41 -5.34 6.07
C ILE A 33 3.93 -5.61 5.80
N LEU A 34 3.56 -5.91 4.55
CA LEU A 34 2.20 -6.25 4.18
C LEU A 34 2.12 -7.01 2.86
N THR A 35 1.02 -7.73 2.67
CA THR A 35 0.57 -8.27 1.38
C THR A 35 -0.67 -7.49 0.92
N VAL A 36 -0.65 -7.04 -0.32
CA VAL A 36 -1.75 -6.34 -0.99
C VAL A 36 -2.63 -7.37 -1.70
N THR A 37 -3.92 -7.38 -1.38
CA THR A 37 -4.92 -8.29 -1.96
C THR A 37 -6.11 -7.51 -2.51
N ASP A 38 -7.05 -8.20 -3.16
CA ASP A 38 -8.30 -7.57 -3.60
C ASP A 38 -9.20 -7.17 -2.43
N ALA A 39 -9.13 -7.89 -1.31
CA ALA A 39 -9.94 -7.65 -0.12
C ALA A 39 -9.38 -6.53 0.78
N GLY A 40 -8.07 -6.29 0.72
CA GLY A 40 -7.41 -5.35 1.61
C GLY A 40 -5.90 -5.55 1.72
N LEU A 41 -5.38 -5.27 2.91
CA LEU A 41 -3.97 -5.46 3.28
C LEU A 41 -3.86 -6.53 4.37
N GLU A 42 -2.87 -7.40 4.26
CA GLU A 42 -2.57 -8.43 5.26
C GLU A 42 -1.18 -8.19 5.85
N CYS A 43 -1.01 -8.28 7.16
CA CYS A 43 0.26 -8.09 7.85
C CYS A 43 0.32 -8.98 9.10
N GLY A 44 1.26 -9.93 9.17
CA GLY A 44 1.58 -10.65 10.41
C GLY A 44 0.39 -11.36 11.09
N GLY A 45 -0.55 -11.91 10.31
CA GLY A 45 -1.76 -12.58 10.81
C GLY A 45 -2.95 -11.65 11.08
N VAL A 46 -2.82 -10.37 10.74
CA VAL A 46 -3.87 -9.36 10.78
C VAL A 46 -4.28 -8.98 9.35
N SER A 47 -5.57 -8.74 9.14
CA SER A 47 -6.12 -8.24 7.88
C SER A 47 -6.81 -6.90 8.09
N PHE A 48 -6.56 -5.96 7.20
CA PHE A 48 -7.22 -4.67 7.08
C PHE A 48 -8.05 -4.66 5.81
N LEU A 49 -9.38 -4.63 5.92
CA LEU A 49 -10.24 -4.37 4.77
C LEU A 49 -9.98 -2.95 4.27
N TRP A 50 -10.22 -2.69 2.98
CA TRP A 50 -10.09 -1.34 2.43
C TRP A 50 -10.93 -0.30 3.17
N SER A 51 -12.08 -0.69 3.72
CA SER A 51 -12.96 0.16 4.53
C SER A 51 -12.44 0.42 5.95
N GLU A 52 -11.49 -0.36 6.46
CA GLU A 52 -10.89 -0.23 7.79
C GLU A 52 -9.59 0.61 7.78
N ILE A 53 -9.14 1.00 6.59
CA ILE A 53 -7.95 1.84 6.40
C ILE A 53 -8.42 3.30 6.36
N CYS A 54 -7.96 4.08 7.33
CA CYS A 54 -8.36 5.48 7.49
C CYS A 54 -7.51 6.41 6.62
N GLY A 55 -6.31 5.98 6.24
CA GLY A 55 -5.48 6.72 5.31
C GLY A 55 -4.05 6.21 5.23
N PHE A 56 -3.26 6.93 4.42
CA PHE A 56 -1.84 6.72 4.26
C PHE A 56 -1.17 8.08 4.14
N SER A 57 -0.08 8.29 4.86
CA SER A 57 0.68 9.53 4.78
C SER A 57 2.17 9.28 4.66
N ILE A 58 2.86 10.15 3.93
CA ILE A 58 4.32 10.18 3.86
C ILE A 58 4.78 11.47 4.54
N GLN A 59 5.62 11.34 5.56
CA GLN A 59 6.18 12.45 6.34
C GLN A 59 7.70 12.30 6.40
N GLY A 60 8.39 13.13 5.63
CA GLY A 60 9.84 13.04 5.47
C GLY A 60 10.24 11.68 4.90
N GLU A 61 11.03 10.94 5.68
CA GLU A 61 11.57 9.63 5.28
C GLU A 61 10.67 8.44 5.67
N THR A 62 9.52 8.70 6.29
CA THR A 62 8.63 7.65 6.81
C THR A 62 7.25 7.68 6.18
N ALA A 63 6.71 6.50 5.93
CA ALA A 63 5.32 6.29 5.51
C ALA A 63 4.53 5.66 6.65
N HIS A 64 3.26 6.07 6.78
CA HIS A 64 2.36 5.73 7.88
C HIS A 64 1.04 5.27 7.29
N LEU A 65 0.74 3.98 7.43
CA LEU A 65 -0.59 3.41 7.19
C LEU A 65 -1.40 3.63 8.46
N LEU A 66 -2.57 4.26 8.33
CA LEU A 66 -3.48 4.58 9.44
C LEU A 66 -4.67 3.62 9.44
N SER A 67 -4.99 3.05 10.58
CA SER A 67 -6.19 2.23 10.76
C SER A 67 -6.73 2.35 12.19
N ASP A 68 -8.06 2.45 12.30
CA ASP A 68 -8.78 2.50 13.57
C ASP A 68 -9.03 1.11 14.17
N LYS A 69 -8.64 0.04 13.46
CA LYS A 69 -8.86 -1.34 13.89
C LYS A 69 -8.00 -1.74 15.09
N TYR A 70 -6.80 -1.14 15.24
CA TYR A 70 -5.85 -1.52 16.28
C TYR A 70 -5.30 -0.31 17.06
N PRO A 71 -5.06 -0.45 18.37
CA PRO A 71 -4.52 0.63 19.21
C PRO A 71 -3.15 1.16 18.78
N SER A 72 -2.38 0.40 17.98
CA SER A 72 -1.09 0.85 17.45
C SER A 72 -1.21 1.99 16.44
N GLY A 73 -2.41 2.29 15.94
CA GLY A 73 -2.67 3.32 14.93
C GLY A 73 -2.23 2.94 13.52
N GLY A 74 -1.82 1.69 13.31
CA GLY A 74 -1.41 1.14 12.01
C GLY A 74 0.07 0.78 11.90
N LEU A 75 0.69 1.03 10.74
CA LEU A 75 2.06 0.60 10.40
C LEU A 75 2.93 1.79 9.97
N ARG A 76 4.20 1.80 10.39
CA ARG A 76 5.18 2.84 10.04
C ARG A 76 6.46 2.22 9.49
N PHE A 77 6.95 2.73 8.37
CA PHE A 77 8.16 2.20 7.70
C PHE A 77 8.94 3.27 6.94
N TYR A 78 10.21 2.99 6.64
CA TYR A 78 11.09 3.91 5.91
C TYR A 78 10.88 3.82 4.40
N VAL A 79 10.62 4.97 3.78
CA VAL A 79 10.35 5.12 2.34
C VAL A 79 11.50 4.61 1.48
N SER A 80 12.75 4.93 1.85
CA SER A 80 13.96 4.57 1.08
C SER A 80 14.23 3.06 0.96
N THR A 81 13.56 2.26 1.79
CA THR A 81 13.75 0.81 1.87
C THR A 81 12.71 0.01 1.09
N CYS A 82 11.70 0.68 0.54
CA CYS A 82 10.54 0.02 -0.04
C CYS A 82 10.90 -0.77 -1.31
N TYR A 83 10.33 -1.97 -1.40
CA TYR A 83 10.25 -2.71 -2.65
C TYR A 83 9.00 -3.59 -2.68
N PHE A 84 8.62 -3.99 -3.88
CA PHE A 84 7.45 -4.79 -4.16
C PHE A 84 7.85 -6.08 -4.87
N VAL A 85 7.16 -7.18 -4.56
CA VAL A 85 7.30 -8.46 -5.25
C VAL A 85 5.92 -8.89 -5.74
N GLY A 86 5.72 -8.79 -7.05
CA GLY A 86 4.50 -9.19 -7.73
C GLY A 86 4.49 -10.66 -8.14
N SER A 87 3.57 -11.01 -9.05
CA SER A 87 3.43 -12.37 -9.60
C SER A 87 4.65 -12.86 -10.38
N ASN A 88 5.46 -11.96 -10.93
CA ASN A 88 6.71 -12.29 -11.62
C ASN A 88 7.85 -12.68 -10.66
N LEU A 89 7.63 -12.60 -9.34
CA LEU A 89 8.61 -12.86 -8.27
C LEU A 89 9.87 -11.98 -8.33
N LEU A 90 9.85 -10.91 -9.13
CA LEU A 90 10.96 -9.95 -9.22
C LEU A 90 10.77 -8.83 -8.21
N ARG A 91 11.91 -8.30 -7.75
CA ARG A 91 11.95 -7.16 -6.84
C ARG A 91 11.88 -5.85 -7.63
N ASP A 92 10.78 -5.14 -7.47
CA ASP A 92 10.55 -3.84 -8.10
C ASP A 92 10.59 -2.72 -7.06
N LYS A 93 11.35 -1.66 -7.34
CA LYS A 93 11.28 -0.40 -6.57
C LYS A 93 10.31 0.62 -7.18
N HIS A 94 9.92 0.40 -8.43
CA HIS A 94 9.03 1.28 -9.17
C HIS A 94 7.99 0.47 -9.94
N GLN A 95 6.78 1.02 -10.06
CA GLN A 95 5.74 0.52 -10.94
C GLN A 95 5.30 1.67 -11.86
N GLN A 96 5.35 1.45 -13.18
CA GLN A 96 5.06 2.48 -14.19
C GLN A 96 5.87 3.78 -14.00
N GLY A 97 7.10 3.68 -13.50
CA GLY A 97 7.98 4.83 -13.25
C GLY A 97 7.78 5.53 -11.89
N TYR A 98 6.81 5.10 -11.08
CA TYR A 98 6.55 5.67 -9.75
C TYR A 98 7.07 4.77 -8.63
N PRO A 99 7.62 5.32 -7.54
CA PRO A 99 8.07 4.51 -6.42
C PRO A 99 6.91 3.75 -5.77
N VAL A 100 7.18 2.53 -5.32
CA VAL A 100 6.14 1.57 -4.90
C VAL A 100 5.32 2.03 -3.68
N GLU A 101 5.88 2.83 -2.79
CA GLU A 101 5.19 3.43 -1.65
C GLU A 101 4.15 4.49 -2.06
N TYR A 102 4.42 5.23 -3.14
CA TYR A 102 3.43 6.14 -3.74
C TYR A 102 2.34 5.33 -4.46
N CYS A 103 2.71 4.25 -5.13
CA CYS A 103 1.74 3.33 -5.71
C CYS A 103 0.84 2.69 -4.63
N LEU A 104 1.38 2.37 -3.45
CA LEU A 104 0.60 1.85 -2.32
C LEU A 104 -0.39 2.90 -1.79
N MET A 105 0.09 4.13 -1.57
CA MET A 105 -0.76 5.27 -1.20
C MET A 105 -1.90 5.47 -2.20
N ASN A 106 -1.58 5.40 -3.49
CA ASN A 106 -2.54 5.49 -4.58
C ASN A 106 -3.54 4.34 -4.55
N ARG A 107 -3.10 3.10 -4.29
CA ARG A 107 -4.00 1.95 -4.17
C ARG A 107 -5.02 2.14 -3.05
N ILE A 108 -4.57 2.58 -1.88
CA ILE A 108 -5.46 2.88 -0.74
C ILE A 108 -6.48 3.95 -1.12
N THR A 109 -6.01 5.05 -1.73
CA THR A 109 -6.87 6.16 -2.16
C THR A 109 -7.89 5.73 -3.21
N PHE A 110 -7.48 4.89 -4.17
CA PHE A 110 -8.33 4.34 -5.21
C PHE A 110 -9.48 3.49 -4.62
N GLU A 111 -9.16 2.60 -3.69
CA GLU A 111 -10.13 1.73 -3.05
C GLU A 111 -11.11 2.52 -2.16
N GLN A 112 -10.62 3.52 -1.43
CA GLN A 112 -11.47 4.43 -0.66
C GLN A 112 -12.44 5.22 -1.56
N GLN A 113 -11.99 5.71 -2.72
CA GLN A 113 -12.87 6.36 -3.69
C GLN A 113 -13.94 5.39 -4.21
N ARG A 114 -13.54 4.14 -4.54
CA ARG A 114 -14.49 3.10 -5.00
C ARG A 114 -15.56 2.81 -3.95
N LEU A 115 -15.16 2.67 -2.68
CA LEU A 115 -16.08 2.45 -1.57
C LEU A 115 -17.05 3.63 -1.38
N SER A 116 -16.58 4.87 -1.51
CA SER A 116 -17.44 6.05 -1.40
C SER A 116 -18.48 6.14 -2.52
N MET A 117 -18.17 5.68 -3.73
CA MET A 117 -19.09 5.65 -4.87
C MET A 117 -20.10 4.49 -4.81
N SER A 118 -19.81 3.44 -4.05
CA SER A 118 -20.75 2.31 -3.85
C SER A 118 -21.82 2.56 -2.78
N VAL A 119 -21.72 3.66 -2.04
CA VAL A 119 -22.67 4.05 -0.97
C VAL A 119 -23.62 5.17 -1.44
N SER A 120 -23.49 5.60 -2.70
CA SER A 120 -24.31 6.64 -3.35
C SER A 120 -25.31 6.09 -4.35
#